data_AF-A0AAV9WL33-F1
#
_entry.id   AF-A0AAV9WL33-F1
#
_cell.length_a   1.000
_cell.length_b   1.000
_cell.length_c   1.000
_cell.angle_alpha   90.00
_cell.angle_beta   90.00
_cell.angle_gamma   90.00
#
_symmetry.space_group_name_H-M   'P 1'
#
loop_
_entity.id
_entity.type
_entity.pdbx_description
1 polymer ?
#
loop_
_entity_poly.entity_id
_entity_poly.type
_entity_poly.pdbx_seq_one_letter_code
_entity_poly.pdbx_strand_id
1 'polypeptide(L)'
;MYSTSASNRSPPQSRSSSPWYARFPGLDPADDYSQNWPPQMLRIADHEIRRITFLPKSGRSLVDPNDLRQNERVEYLGQGILTALVSDFLYTEFIEYGENGLSAMRQALLDPAVLSNVCQRIGLPQHLPTSPSERYLDELSFALLFEAYIGGIYHDRGAEGYPSLRDWFYFLIKPYAMMCKNNYDQYIDSYRGSRNLHLSSPSRRGGYSSSGYPDFGLADPSMIARPGTAAPDLGAYAQSYGAGRGAGDYIKELKEYCEKRRWAQPVYVDTDNAKNGDFIEWFSSVSIDGEIIASSPDWAKSKKIARATASKVALNKLRSL
;
A
#
# COMPACT_ATOMS: atom_id res chain seq x y z
N MET A 1 14.67 54.33 12.39
CA MET A 1 13.28 53.94 12.10
C MET A 1 13.16 53.65 10.62
N TYR A 2 13.20 52.39 10.21
CA TYR A 2 12.55 51.94 8.96
C TYR A 2 12.12 50.49 9.17
N SER A 3 10.81 50.30 9.00
CA SER A 3 10.06 49.07 9.13
C SER A 3 10.32 48.21 7.89
N THR A 4 10.58 46.91 8.06
CA THR A 4 10.57 45.94 6.95
C THR A 4 9.51 44.88 7.21
N SER A 5 8.54 44.88 6.31
CA SER A 5 7.40 43.99 6.18
C SER A 5 7.84 42.52 6.03
N ALA A 6 7.29 41.66 6.87
CA ALA A 6 7.39 40.21 6.70
C ALA A 6 6.49 39.78 5.53
N SER A 7 7.09 39.40 4.41
CA SER A 7 6.38 38.76 3.30
C SER A 7 5.98 37.33 3.69
N ASN A 8 4.68 37.05 3.70
CA ASN A 8 4.14 35.69 3.63
C ASN A 8 4.70 35.00 2.36
N ARG A 9 5.66 34.09 2.53
CA ARG A 9 6.04 33.14 1.48
C ARG A 9 5.69 31.75 1.98
N SER A 10 4.78 31.09 1.26
CA SER A 10 4.54 29.65 1.38
C SER A 10 5.86 28.89 1.21
N PRO A 11 6.07 27.77 1.92
CA PRO A 11 7.28 26.99 1.77
C PRO A 11 7.39 26.43 0.34
N PRO A 12 8.61 26.32 -0.20
CA PRO A 12 8.83 25.94 -1.58
C PRO A 12 8.42 24.48 -1.81
N GLN A 13 7.53 24.26 -2.77
CA GLN A 13 7.38 22.97 -3.42
C GLN A 13 8.59 22.77 -4.35
N SER A 14 9.68 22.21 -3.84
CA SER A 14 10.81 21.80 -4.67
C SER A 14 10.92 20.28 -4.74
N ARG A 15 11.00 19.81 -5.99
CA ARG A 15 11.33 18.45 -6.43
C ARG A 15 12.54 17.86 -5.68
N SER A 16 12.45 16.57 -5.36
CA SER A 16 13.54 15.65 -4.98
C SER A 16 14.32 15.95 -3.70
N SER A 17 14.40 14.92 -2.83
CA SER A 17 15.25 14.73 -1.64
C SER A 17 14.51 14.67 -0.30
N SER A 18 13.68 13.64 -0.13
CA SER A 18 13.45 13.09 1.21
C SER A 18 14.42 11.92 1.43
N PRO A 19 15.33 11.94 2.42
CA PRO A 19 16.42 10.97 2.51
C PRO A 19 16.00 9.57 2.96
N TRP A 20 14.72 9.34 3.32
CA TRP A 20 14.25 8.05 3.83
C TRP A 20 14.28 6.92 2.78
N TYR A 21 14.21 7.26 1.48
CA TYR A 21 14.31 6.29 0.39
C TYR A 21 15.74 6.15 -0.17
N ALA A 22 16.67 7.05 0.20
CA ALA A 22 17.91 7.25 -0.56
C ALA A 22 18.94 6.12 -0.45
N ARG A 23 18.78 5.18 0.49
CA ARG A 23 19.59 3.95 0.57
C ARG A 23 18.75 2.88 1.24
N PHE A 24 18.33 1.84 0.50
CA PHE A 24 18.04 0.53 1.09
C PHE A 24 19.40 0.00 1.60
N PRO A 25 19.77 0.16 2.89
CA PRO A 25 21.10 -0.18 3.33
C PRO A 25 21.13 -1.67 3.61
N GLY A 26 21.88 -2.42 2.81
CA GLY A 26 22.53 -3.68 3.21
C GLY A 26 21.67 -4.85 3.72
N LEU A 27 20.34 -4.72 3.73
CA LEU A 27 19.42 -5.82 4.02
C LEU A 27 19.21 -6.58 2.71
N ASP A 28 19.75 -7.79 2.64
CA ASP A 28 19.32 -8.72 1.62
C ASP A 28 17.88 -9.09 1.96
N PRO A 29 16.88 -8.76 1.11
CA PRO A 29 15.52 -9.21 1.32
C PRO A 29 15.38 -10.75 1.46
N ALA A 30 16.42 -11.51 1.08
CA ALA A 30 16.52 -12.95 1.32
C ALA A 30 16.76 -13.35 2.79
N ASP A 31 17.22 -12.45 3.67
CA ASP A 31 17.54 -12.79 5.06
C ASP A 31 16.28 -13.07 5.92
N ASP A 32 15.11 -12.57 5.51
CA ASP A 32 13.82 -12.72 6.21
C ASP A 32 12.76 -13.52 5.41
N TYR A 33 13.03 -13.87 4.14
CA TYR A 33 12.03 -14.49 3.25
C TYR A 33 12.44 -15.91 2.81
N SER A 34 11.42 -16.76 2.63
CA SER A 34 11.52 -18.21 2.36
C SER A 34 12.61 -18.64 1.36
N GLN A 35 13.04 -19.92 1.43
CA GLN A 35 13.97 -20.57 0.48
C GLN A 35 13.63 -20.40 -1.02
N ASN A 36 12.41 -19.96 -1.36
CA ASN A 36 11.89 -19.85 -2.73
C ASN A 36 11.84 -18.41 -3.28
N TRP A 37 12.51 -17.45 -2.62
CA TRP A 37 12.66 -16.08 -3.12
C TRP A 37 14.06 -15.88 -3.73
N PRO A 38 14.20 -15.18 -4.87
CA PRO A 38 13.15 -14.58 -5.68
C PRO A 38 12.31 -15.64 -6.43
N PRO A 39 11.04 -15.33 -6.78
CA PRO A 39 10.22 -16.23 -7.56
C PRO A 39 10.82 -16.49 -8.94
N GLN A 40 10.54 -17.66 -9.50
CA GLN A 40 10.90 -17.97 -10.88
C GLN A 40 10.28 -16.95 -11.84
N MET A 41 11.07 -16.49 -12.82
CA MET A 41 10.62 -15.56 -13.85
C MET A 41 9.41 -16.11 -14.64
N LEU A 42 8.43 -15.25 -14.89
CA LEU A 42 7.31 -15.56 -15.76
C LEU A 42 7.77 -15.57 -17.22
N ARG A 43 7.39 -16.61 -17.95
CA ARG A 43 7.70 -16.73 -19.38
C ARG A 43 6.76 -15.84 -20.21
N ILE A 44 7.33 -15.11 -21.16
CA ILE A 44 6.66 -14.49 -22.32
C ILE A 44 6.64 -15.54 -23.43
N ALA A 45 5.45 -15.98 -23.85
CA ALA A 45 5.26 -17.06 -24.80
C ALA A 45 5.50 -16.60 -26.24
N ASP A 46 4.98 -15.42 -26.61
CA ASP A 46 5.21 -14.83 -27.93
C ASP A 46 6.68 -14.44 -28.12
N HIS A 47 7.28 -14.98 -29.18
CA HIS A 47 8.69 -14.80 -29.48
C HIS A 47 9.02 -13.36 -29.87
N GLU A 48 8.11 -12.65 -30.52
CA GLU A 48 8.33 -11.29 -30.98
C GLU A 48 8.17 -10.30 -29.83
N ILE A 49 7.15 -10.48 -28.98
CA ILE A 49 7.00 -9.70 -27.74
C ILE A 49 8.25 -9.90 -26.87
N ARG A 50 8.71 -11.14 -26.72
CA ARG A 50 9.93 -11.44 -25.98
C ARG A 50 11.16 -10.77 -26.60
N ARG A 51 11.32 -10.84 -27.92
CA ARG A 51 12.44 -10.21 -28.64
C ARG A 51 12.46 -8.70 -28.37
N ILE A 52 11.32 -8.02 -28.55
CA ILE A 52 11.17 -6.58 -28.33
C ILE A 52 11.42 -6.20 -26.87
N THR A 53 10.93 -7.01 -25.93
CA THR A 53 11.08 -6.78 -24.48
C THR A 53 12.56 -6.78 -24.05
N PHE A 54 13.36 -7.71 -24.59
CA PHE A 54 14.76 -7.88 -24.23
C PHE A 54 15.74 -7.20 -25.21
N LEU A 55 15.35 -6.08 -25.83
CA LEU A 55 16.24 -5.34 -26.70
C LEU A 55 17.34 -4.60 -25.90
N PRO A 56 18.60 -4.64 -26.35
CA PRO A 56 19.67 -3.93 -25.68
C PRO A 56 19.56 -2.42 -25.92
N LYS A 57 19.61 -1.63 -24.84
CA LYS A 57 19.60 -0.17 -24.91
C LYS A 57 20.98 0.48 -25.03
N SER A 58 22.06 -0.30 -24.96
CA SER A 58 23.43 0.23 -24.97
C SER A 58 23.97 0.44 -26.40
N GLY A 59 24.64 1.58 -26.59
CA GLY A 59 25.02 2.19 -27.87
C GLY A 59 26.10 1.49 -28.70
N ARG A 60 26.26 0.16 -28.59
CA ARG A 60 27.10 -0.64 -29.48
C ARG A 60 26.30 -1.57 -30.39
N SER A 61 25.03 -1.80 -30.10
CA SER A 61 24.18 -2.64 -30.93
C SER A 61 23.45 -1.78 -31.96
N LEU A 62 23.62 -2.12 -33.24
CA LEU A 62 22.84 -1.53 -34.34
C LEU A 62 21.42 -2.11 -34.27
N VAL A 63 20.62 -1.65 -33.32
CA VAL A 63 19.20 -2.01 -33.21
C VAL A 63 18.41 -1.17 -34.21
N ASP A 64 17.45 -1.79 -34.89
CA ASP A 64 16.55 -1.08 -35.79
C ASP A 64 15.82 0.05 -35.02
N PRO A 65 15.78 1.28 -35.55
CA PRO A 65 15.05 2.38 -34.90
C PRO A 65 13.57 2.09 -34.64
N ASN A 66 12.93 1.26 -35.47
CA ASN A 66 11.55 0.82 -35.27
C ASN A 66 11.45 -0.17 -34.09
N ASP A 67 12.41 -1.06 -33.94
CA ASP A 67 12.49 -1.99 -32.82
C ASP A 67 12.68 -1.24 -31.49
N LEU A 68 13.54 -0.22 -31.46
CA LEU A 68 13.71 0.65 -30.31
C LEU A 68 12.39 1.36 -29.93
N ARG A 69 11.69 1.91 -30.92
CA ARG A 69 10.36 2.52 -30.70
C ARG A 69 9.34 1.52 -30.16
N GLN A 70 9.38 0.27 -30.61
CA GLN A 70 8.49 -0.77 -30.10
C GLN A 70 8.85 -1.12 -28.65
N ASN A 71 10.13 -1.21 -28.31
CA ASN A 71 10.59 -1.42 -26.94
C ASN A 71 10.14 -0.28 -26.01
N GLU A 72 10.31 0.98 -26.42
CA GLU A 72 9.82 2.16 -25.67
C GLU A 72 8.30 2.11 -25.43
N ARG A 73 7.52 1.58 -26.37
CA ARG A 73 6.06 1.38 -26.20
C ARG A 73 5.73 0.28 -25.21
N VAL A 74 6.50 -0.81 -25.21
CA VAL A 74 6.33 -1.90 -24.25
C VAL A 74 6.71 -1.41 -22.84
N GLU A 75 7.76 -0.60 -22.71
CA GLU A 75 8.12 0.05 -21.46
C GLU A 75 7.05 0.99 -20.95
N TYR A 76 6.50 1.84 -21.83
CA TYR A 76 5.39 2.72 -21.49
C TYR A 76 4.18 1.93 -20.94
N LEU A 77 3.82 0.82 -21.59
CA LEU A 77 2.78 -0.09 -21.10
C LEU A 77 3.16 -0.67 -19.73
N GLY A 78 4.39 -1.15 -19.62
CA GLY A 78 4.94 -1.75 -18.42
C GLY A 78 4.93 -0.82 -17.21
N GLN A 79 5.31 0.45 -17.39
CA GLN A 79 5.28 1.48 -16.35
C GLN A 79 3.85 1.68 -15.79
N GLY A 80 2.84 1.72 -16.68
CA GLY A 80 1.44 1.83 -16.28
C GLY A 80 0.97 0.62 -15.46
N ILE A 81 1.27 -0.59 -15.95
CA ILE A 81 0.90 -1.85 -15.26
C ILE A 81 1.65 -1.98 -13.93
N LEU A 82 2.95 -1.67 -13.89
CA LEU A 82 3.77 -1.70 -12.69
C LEU A 82 3.25 -0.71 -11.64
N THR A 83 2.87 0.50 -12.07
CA THR A 83 2.24 1.48 -11.18
C THR A 83 0.95 0.96 -10.58
N ALA A 84 0.11 0.29 -11.37
CA ALA A 84 -1.12 -0.33 -10.91
C ALA A 84 -0.84 -1.46 -9.90
N LEU A 85 0.10 -2.36 -10.22
CA LEU A 85 0.51 -3.47 -9.36
C LEU A 85 1.04 -2.99 -7.99
N VAL A 86 1.92 -1.98 -7.98
CA VAL A 86 2.44 -1.40 -6.72
C VAL A 86 1.33 -0.71 -5.93
N SER A 87 0.46 0.05 -6.60
CA SER A 87 -0.65 0.74 -5.93
C SER A 87 -1.63 -0.25 -5.30
N ASP A 88 -1.97 -1.30 -6.03
CA ASP A 88 -2.85 -2.39 -5.57
C ASP A 88 -2.23 -3.16 -4.39
N PHE A 89 -0.93 -3.46 -4.45
CA PHE A 89 -0.20 -4.08 -3.34
C PHE A 89 -0.25 -3.21 -2.08
N LEU A 90 0.14 -1.95 -2.19
CA LEU A 90 0.20 -1.03 -1.05
C LEU A 90 -1.19 -0.78 -0.46
N TYR A 91 -2.20 -0.65 -1.32
CA TYR A 91 -3.59 -0.51 -0.90
C TYR A 91 -4.07 -1.70 -0.07
N THR A 92 -3.71 -2.92 -0.51
CA THR A 92 -4.18 -4.17 0.11
C THR A 92 -3.40 -4.50 1.39
N GLU A 93 -2.08 -4.34 1.39
CA GLU A 93 -1.23 -4.79 2.49
C GLU A 93 -1.08 -3.75 3.61
N PHE A 94 -1.09 -2.46 3.27
CA PHE A 94 -0.75 -1.37 4.20
C PHE A 94 -1.97 -0.50 4.52
N ILE A 95 -3.00 -1.16 5.05
CA ILE A 95 -4.31 -0.57 5.38
C ILE A 95 -4.26 0.58 6.40
N GLU A 96 -3.18 0.68 7.17
CA GLU A 96 -3.01 1.71 8.19
C GLU A 96 -2.54 3.07 7.64
N TYR A 97 -2.16 3.16 6.36
CA TYR A 97 -1.68 4.40 5.75
C TYR A 97 -2.75 5.08 4.89
N GLY A 98 -2.84 6.41 5.03
CA GLY A 98 -3.60 7.25 4.11
C GLY A 98 -2.84 7.56 2.81
N GLU A 99 -3.49 8.29 1.90
CA GLU A 99 -2.98 8.63 0.55
C GLU A 99 -1.51 9.11 0.56
N ASN A 100 -1.15 10.03 1.46
CA ASN A 100 0.20 10.59 1.53
C ASN A 100 1.26 9.51 1.82
N GLY A 101 0.96 8.55 2.69
CA GLY A 101 1.86 7.44 3.01
C GLY A 101 1.96 6.45 1.86
N LEU A 102 0.81 6.05 1.31
CA LEU A 102 0.76 5.13 0.16
C LEU A 102 1.46 5.72 -1.07
N SER A 103 1.26 7.01 -1.35
CA SER A 103 1.90 7.71 -2.48
C SER A 103 3.41 7.82 -2.29
N ALA A 104 3.88 8.13 -1.08
CA ALA A 104 5.30 8.17 -0.76
C ALA A 104 5.97 6.79 -0.92
N MET A 105 5.34 5.73 -0.39
CA MET A 105 5.83 4.36 -0.54
C MET A 105 5.81 3.89 -2.00
N ARG A 106 4.77 4.24 -2.76
CA ARG A 106 4.70 3.95 -4.19
C ARG A 106 5.83 4.62 -4.96
N GLN A 107 6.13 5.89 -4.68
CA GLN A 107 7.25 6.59 -5.32
C GLN A 107 8.58 5.92 -5.01
N ALA A 108 8.80 5.46 -3.78
CA ALA A 108 10.02 4.76 -3.41
C ALA A 108 10.14 3.37 -4.06
N LEU A 109 9.05 2.62 -4.18
CA LEU A 109 9.05 1.31 -4.82
C LEU A 109 9.22 1.39 -6.35
N LEU A 110 8.80 2.49 -6.96
CA LEU A 110 8.98 2.77 -8.39
C LEU A 110 10.27 3.54 -8.69
N ASP A 111 11.14 3.73 -7.67
CA ASP A 111 12.42 4.39 -7.86
C ASP A 111 13.35 3.52 -8.73
N PRO A 112 14.07 4.12 -9.71
CA PRO A 112 14.97 3.36 -10.59
C PRO A 112 15.99 2.50 -9.85
N ALA A 113 16.48 2.92 -8.67
CA ALA A 113 17.41 2.12 -7.88
C ALA A 113 16.76 0.82 -7.38
N VAL A 114 15.50 0.88 -6.96
CA VAL A 114 14.73 -0.29 -6.52
C VAL A 114 14.43 -1.20 -7.70
N LEU A 115 13.89 -0.65 -8.79
CA LEU A 115 13.54 -1.44 -9.97
C LEU A 115 14.78 -2.10 -10.61
N SER A 116 15.92 -1.39 -10.64
CA SER A 116 17.21 -1.94 -11.04
C SER A 116 17.66 -3.10 -10.16
N ASN A 117 17.48 -2.99 -8.85
CA ASN A 117 17.82 -4.06 -7.93
C ASN A 117 16.92 -5.29 -8.15
N VAL A 118 15.60 -5.09 -8.27
CA VAL A 118 14.63 -6.15 -8.55
C VAL A 118 14.94 -6.85 -9.87
N CYS A 119 15.23 -6.08 -10.92
CA CYS A 119 15.63 -6.56 -12.25
C CYS A 119 16.80 -7.55 -12.17
N GLN A 120 17.84 -7.17 -11.43
CA GLN A 120 19.04 -7.99 -11.25
C GLN A 120 18.76 -9.24 -10.41
N ARG A 121 17.95 -9.13 -9.34
CA ARG A 121 17.61 -10.25 -8.45
C ARG A 121 16.89 -11.38 -9.18
N ILE A 122 15.94 -11.06 -10.06
CA ILE A 122 15.22 -12.07 -10.85
C ILE A 122 16.00 -12.54 -12.09
N GLY A 123 17.21 -12.02 -12.32
CA GLY A 123 18.10 -12.49 -13.38
C GLY A 123 17.76 -11.99 -14.79
N LEU A 124 16.95 -10.93 -14.95
CA LEU A 124 16.61 -10.38 -16.29
C LEU A 124 17.83 -10.07 -17.17
N PRO A 125 18.96 -9.52 -16.66
CA PRO A 125 20.11 -9.20 -17.51
C PRO A 125 20.68 -10.40 -18.26
N GLN A 126 20.46 -11.63 -17.77
CA GLN A 126 20.95 -12.85 -18.41
C GLN A 126 20.22 -13.18 -19.72
N HIS A 127 19.04 -12.59 -19.93
CA HIS A 127 18.20 -12.78 -21.10
C HIS A 127 18.44 -11.76 -22.22
N LEU A 128 19.26 -10.73 -21.97
CA LEU A 128 19.67 -9.79 -23.01
C LEU A 128 20.53 -10.51 -24.06
N PRO A 129 20.33 -10.20 -25.36
CA PRO A 129 21.09 -10.77 -26.47
C PRO A 129 22.48 -10.10 -26.60
N THR A 130 23.17 -9.91 -25.47
CA THR A 130 24.49 -9.29 -25.39
C THR A 130 25.50 -10.25 -24.77
N SER A 131 26.77 -10.06 -25.10
CA SER A 131 27.86 -10.81 -24.46
C SER A 131 27.83 -10.57 -22.95
N PRO A 132 28.29 -11.53 -22.11
CA PRO A 132 28.30 -11.34 -20.66
C PRO A 132 28.99 -10.05 -20.19
N SER A 133 30.03 -9.61 -20.90
CA SER A 133 30.74 -8.34 -20.67
C SER A 133 29.92 -7.08 -20.99
N GLU A 134 28.87 -7.19 -21.80
CA GLU A 134 28.00 -6.09 -22.23
C GLU A 134 26.63 -6.10 -21.52
N ARG A 135 26.42 -7.03 -20.58
CA ARG A 135 25.23 -7.08 -19.72
C ARG A 135 25.29 -6.08 -18.56
N TYR A 136 26.43 -5.41 -18.40
CA TYR A 136 26.58 -4.29 -17.47
C TYR A 136 25.89 -3.06 -18.06
N LEU A 137 24.69 -2.82 -17.57
CA LEU A 137 23.92 -1.62 -17.87
C LEU A 137 23.96 -0.67 -16.68
N ASP A 138 23.62 0.60 -16.91
CA ASP A 138 23.40 1.54 -15.83
C ASP A 138 22.08 1.25 -15.10
N GLU A 139 21.92 1.85 -13.92
CA GLU A 139 20.74 1.66 -13.07
C GLU A 139 19.43 1.94 -13.83
N LEU A 140 19.39 3.02 -14.59
CA LEU A 140 18.22 3.40 -15.37
C LEU A 140 17.86 2.34 -16.41
N SER A 141 18.83 1.79 -17.14
CA SER A 141 18.57 0.75 -18.13
C SER A 141 18.04 -0.53 -17.50
N PHE A 142 18.48 -0.92 -16.31
CA PHE A 142 17.91 -2.08 -15.61
C PHE A 142 16.48 -1.82 -15.11
N ALA A 143 16.19 -0.60 -14.63
CA ALA A 143 14.83 -0.21 -14.27
C ALA A 143 13.90 -0.27 -15.49
N LEU A 144 14.32 0.30 -16.62
CA LEU A 144 13.58 0.26 -17.88
C LEU A 144 13.40 -1.17 -18.41
N LEU A 145 14.42 -2.04 -18.30
CA LEU A 145 14.30 -3.45 -18.65
C LEU A 145 13.24 -4.17 -17.80
N PHE A 146 13.14 -3.84 -16.51
CA PHE A 146 12.10 -4.40 -15.65
C PHE A 146 10.71 -3.90 -16.04
N GLU A 147 10.56 -2.62 -16.35
CA GLU A 147 9.31 -2.07 -16.89
C GLU A 147 8.93 -2.75 -18.21
N ALA A 148 9.86 -2.85 -19.16
CA ALA A 148 9.66 -3.57 -20.42
C ALA A 148 9.21 -5.01 -20.18
N TYR A 149 9.82 -5.71 -19.22
CA TYR A 149 9.48 -7.09 -18.89
C TYR A 149 8.05 -7.22 -18.34
N ILE A 150 7.63 -6.33 -17.44
CA ILE A 150 6.23 -6.29 -16.97
C ILE A 150 5.27 -6.00 -18.13
N GLY A 151 5.62 -5.03 -18.99
CA GLY A 151 4.85 -4.70 -20.18
C GLY A 151 4.74 -5.87 -21.15
N GLY A 152 5.81 -6.62 -21.36
CA GLY A 152 5.88 -7.78 -22.23
C GLY A 152 5.01 -8.94 -21.73
N ILE A 153 5.01 -9.24 -20.43
CA ILE A 153 4.12 -10.27 -19.86
C ILE A 153 2.66 -9.88 -20.02
N TYR A 154 2.34 -8.62 -19.72
CA TYR A 154 0.97 -8.13 -19.85
C TYR A 154 0.52 -8.11 -21.32
N HIS A 155 1.41 -7.74 -22.25
CA HIS A 155 1.09 -7.76 -23.67
C HIS A 155 0.85 -9.17 -24.20
N ASP A 156 1.64 -10.15 -23.74
CA ASP A 156 1.53 -11.57 -24.12
C ASP A 156 0.26 -12.23 -23.57
N ARG A 157 -0.10 -11.95 -22.31
CA ARG A 157 -1.20 -12.64 -21.62
C ARG A 157 -2.51 -11.84 -21.54
N GLY A 158 -2.47 -10.56 -21.85
CA GLY A 158 -3.61 -9.64 -21.74
C GLY A 158 -4.19 -9.57 -20.32
N ALA A 159 -5.45 -9.13 -20.24
CA ALA A 159 -6.17 -8.96 -18.98
C ALA A 159 -6.37 -10.30 -18.23
N GLU A 160 -6.51 -11.41 -18.94
CA GLU A 160 -6.69 -12.74 -18.34
C GLU A 160 -5.45 -13.19 -17.57
N GLY A 161 -4.25 -12.79 -18.01
CA GLY A 161 -3.00 -13.08 -17.31
C GLY A 161 -2.73 -12.21 -16.10
N TYR A 162 -3.44 -11.09 -15.93
CA TYR A 162 -3.16 -10.12 -14.87
C TYR A 162 -3.17 -10.71 -13.46
N PRO A 163 -4.11 -11.59 -13.05
CA PRO A 163 -4.08 -12.21 -11.72
C PRO A 163 -2.78 -12.99 -11.46
N SER A 164 -2.31 -13.76 -12.44
CA SER A 164 -1.06 -14.52 -12.31
C SER A 164 0.17 -13.61 -12.22
N LEU A 165 0.18 -12.51 -12.97
CA LEU A 165 1.23 -11.50 -12.90
C LEU A 165 1.22 -10.77 -11.55
N ARG A 166 0.03 -10.44 -11.04
CA ARG A 166 -0.18 -9.81 -9.74
C ARG A 166 0.36 -10.67 -8.62
N ASP A 167 -0.05 -11.93 -8.55
CA ASP A 167 0.36 -12.82 -7.46
C ASP A 167 1.88 -13.06 -7.46
N TRP A 168 2.46 -13.24 -8.66
CA TRP A 168 3.92 -13.31 -8.83
C TRP A 168 4.62 -12.03 -8.38
N PHE A 169 4.12 -10.87 -8.80
CA PHE A 169 4.69 -9.56 -8.46
C PHE A 169 4.60 -9.28 -6.97
N TYR A 170 3.48 -9.64 -6.34
CA TYR A 170 3.26 -9.47 -4.90
C TYR A 170 4.30 -10.24 -4.10
N PHE A 171 4.55 -11.50 -4.46
CA PHE A 171 5.58 -12.30 -3.82
C PHE A 171 6.99 -11.72 -4.04
N LEU A 172 7.26 -11.17 -5.22
CA LEU A 172 8.53 -10.52 -5.54
C LEU A 172 8.75 -9.23 -4.73
N ILE A 173 7.77 -8.33 -4.69
CA ILE A 173 7.92 -6.96 -4.18
C ILE A 173 7.76 -6.86 -2.66
N LYS A 174 7.07 -7.83 -2.03
CA LYS A 174 6.75 -7.83 -0.60
C LYS A 174 7.94 -7.48 0.32
N PRO A 175 9.13 -8.07 0.18
CA PRO A 175 10.26 -7.68 1.02
C PRO A 175 10.66 -6.21 0.86
N TYR A 176 10.73 -5.70 -0.38
CA TYR A 176 11.02 -4.28 -0.65
C TYR A 176 9.94 -3.37 -0.05
N ALA A 177 8.68 -3.77 -0.16
CA ALA A 177 7.57 -3.01 0.40
C ALA A 177 7.63 -2.96 1.94
N MET A 178 7.98 -4.06 2.61
CA MET A 178 8.15 -4.06 4.07
C MET A 178 9.34 -3.21 4.52
N MET A 179 10.46 -3.25 3.79
CA MET A 179 11.58 -2.34 4.06
C MET A 179 11.17 -0.87 3.87
N CYS A 180 10.45 -0.57 2.79
CA CYS A 180 9.93 0.75 2.49
C CYS A 180 9.01 1.25 3.61
N LYS A 181 8.11 0.39 4.09
CA LYS A 181 7.23 0.66 5.24
C LYS A 181 8.03 0.99 6.50
N ASN A 182 9.00 0.15 6.86
CA ASN A 182 9.82 0.36 8.05
C ASN A 182 10.61 1.67 7.99
N ASN A 183 11.19 2.00 6.84
CA ASN A 183 11.89 3.27 6.64
C ASN A 183 10.94 4.47 6.74
N TYR A 184 9.74 4.34 6.18
CA TYR A 184 8.71 5.37 6.26
C TYR A 184 8.23 5.60 7.70
N ASP A 185 8.01 4.55 8.47
CA ASP A 185 7.61 4.64 9.88
C ASP A 185 8.69 5.34 10.72
N GLN A 186 9.95 4.94 10.57
CA GLN A 186 11.09 5.60 11.24
C GLN A 186 11.20 7.08 10.87
N TYR A 187 10.99 7.40 9.58
CA TYR A 187 10.94 8.77 9.11
C TYR A 187 9.82 9.54 9.83
N ILE A 188 8.58 9.06 9.82
CA ILE A 188 7.46 9.74 10.48
C ILE A 188 7.70 9.92 11.99
N ASP A 189 8.25 8.92 12.67
CA ASP A 189 8.54 8.99 14.10
C ASP A 189 9.65 9.99 14.45
N SER A 190 10.70 10.10 13.63
CA SER A 190 11.75 11.11 13.82
C SER A 190 11.23 12.55 13.70
N TYR A 191 10.26 12.78 12.81
CA TYR A 191 9.61 14.08 12.63
C TYR A 191 8.63 14.40 13.76
N ARG A 192 7.94 13.38 14.31
CA ARG A 192 7.11 13.53 15.52
C ARG A 192 7.98 13.86 16.75
N GLY A 193 9.10 13.16 16.94
CA GLY A 193 10.05 13.40 18.04
C GLY A 193 10.66 14.81 17.99
N SER A 194 11.04 15.27 16.80
CA SER A 194 11.61 16.61 16.60
C SER A 194 10.62 17.75 16.86
N ARG A 195 9.32 17.55 16.59
CA ARG A 195 8.27 18.51 16.98
C ARG A 195 8.08 18.58 18.50
N ASN A 196 8.15 17.45 19.20
CA ASN A 196 7.95 17.41 20.65
C ASN A 196 9.12 18.03 21.44
N LEU A 197 10.35 18.02 20.90
CA LEU A 197 11.51 18.68 21.52
C LEU A 197 11.43 20.21 21.53
N HIS A 198 10.67 20.82 20.61
CA HIS A 198 10.46 22.27 20.57
C HIS A 198 9.31 22.78 21.46
N LEU A 199 8.57 21.89 22.14
CA LEU A 199 7.43 22.24 22.99
C LEU A 199 7.72 22.09 24.50
N SER A 200 8.97 21.86 24.88
CA SER A 200 9.41 21.83 26.28
C SER A 200 9.68 23.25 26.81
N SER A 201 8.60 23.97 27.14
CA SER A 201 8.62 25.05 28.13
C SER A 201 7.31 25.04 28.92
N PRO A 202 7.32 25.28 30.24
CA PRO A 202 6.24 24.81 31.10
C PRO A 202 5.05 25.78 31.16
N SER A 203 3.86 25.17 31.21
CA SER A 203 2.58 25.68 31.73
C SER A 203 1.81 26.73 30.90
N ARG A 204 0.58 26.38 30.47
CA ARG A 204 -0.70 26.83 31.08
C ARG A 204 -1.91 26.38 30.24
N ARG A 205 -3.01 26.09 30.96
CA ARG A 205 -4.36 25.84 30.46
C ARG A 205 -4.87 26.97 29.55
N GLY A 206 -5.64 26.62 28.51
CA GLY A 206 -6.48 27.56 27.75
C GLY A 206 -6.74 27.05 26.33
N GLY A 207 -8.00 27.03 25.91
CA GLY A 207 -8.45 26.40 24.67
C GLY A 207 -8.64 27.35 23.48
N TYR A 208 -9.24 26.74 22.43
CA TYR A 208 -9.87 27.25 21.21
C TYR A 208 -9.06 27.42 19.91
N SER A 209 -9.44 26.52 18.99
CA SER A 209 -9.62 26.53 17.53
C SER A 209 -9.45 27.79 16.69
N SER A 210 -8.98 27.61 15.44
CA SER A 210 -9.67 27.96 14.17
C SER A 210 -8.79 27.54 12.95
N SER A 211 -9.22 26.58 12.12
CA SER A 211 -9.86 26.73 10.78
C SER A 211 -8.85 26.95 9.62
N GLY A 212 -8.90 26.25 8.48
CA GLY A 212 -9.92 25.30 8.03
C GLY A 212 -9.56 24.56 6.74
N TYR A 213 -10.07 23.34 6.66
CA TYR A 213 -10.64 22.67 5.48
C TYR A 213 -11.76 21.74 5.99
N PRO A 214 -12.86 21.54 5.27
CA PRO A 214 -14.02 20.80 5.76
C PRO A 214 -13.71 19.30 5.87
N ASP A 215 -14.18 18.75 6.98
CA ASP A 215 -14.13 17.37 7.44
C ASP A 215 -14.80 16.40 6.44
N PHE A 216 -14.01 15.73 5.61
CA PHE A 216 -14.39 14.46 4.99
C PHE A 216 -13.67 13.33 5.73
N GLY A 217 -14.37 12.76 6.71
CA GLY A 217 -13.97 11.52 7.36
C GLY A 217 -13.94 10.37 6.35
N LEU A 218 -12.73 9.92 6.01
CA LEU A 218 -12.55 8.68 5.26
C LEU A 218 -12.66 7.49 6.22
N ALA A 219 -13.73 6.73 6.00
CA ALA A 219 -14.04 5.46 6.64
C ALA A 219 -13.11 4.34 6.15
N ASP A 220 -12.93 3.37 7.05
CA ASP A 220 -12.49 1.98 6.88
C ASP A 220 -11.56 1.60 5.68
N PRO A 221 -10.30 1.22 5.94
CA PRO A 221 -9.36 0.80 4.90
C PRO A 221 -9.57 -0.63 4.33
N SER A 222 -10.74 -1.24 4.52
CA SER A 222 -11.06 -2.59 4.00
C SER A 222 -11.85 -2.62 2.67
N MET A 223 -11.89 -1.53 1.89
CA MET A 223 -12.90 -1.35 0.82
C MET A 223 -12.38 -1.02 -0.59
N ILE A 224 -11.36 -1.71 -1.13
CA ILE A 224 -11.14 -1.84 -2.59
C ILE A 224 -10.38 -3.14 -2.88
N ALA A 225 -11.04 -4.28 -2.66
CA ALA A 225 -10.74 -5.49 -3.41
C ALA A 225 -12.03 -6.30 -3.53
N ARG A 226 -12.64 -6.32 -4.72
CA ARG A 226 -13.73 -7.25 -5.05
C ARG A 226 -13.24 -8.24 -6.11
N PRO A 227 -13.65 -9.52 -6.03
CA PRO A 227 -13.37 -10.49 -7.09
C PRO A 227 -14.15 -10.12 -8.37
N GLY A 228 -13.48 -10.00 -9.52
CA GLY A 228 -14.12 -10.01 -10.84
C GLY A 228 -13.92 -8.83 -11.81
N THR A 229 -12.94 -7.93 -11.64
CA THR A 229 -12.75 -6.76 -12.54
C THR A 229 -12.01 -7.06 -13.86
N ALA A 230 -12.57 -7.95 -14.68
CA ALA A 230 -12.42 -7.85 -16.14
C ALA A 230 -13.66 -7.14 -16.69
N ALA A 231 -13.46 -6.07 -17.48
CA ALA A 231 -14.54 -5.41 -18.20
C ALA A 231 -15.09 -6.34 -19.29
N PRO A 232 -16.42 -6.43 -19.45
CA PRO A 232 -17.02 -5.66 -20.54
C PRO A 232 -18.38 -5.02 -20.19
N ASP A 233 -18.75 -4.06 -21.05
CA ASP A 233 -20.03 -3.35 -21.16
C ASP A 233 -20.14 -1.98 -20.44
N LEU A 234 -19.54 -0.97 -21.08
CA LEU A 234 -19.77 0.44 -20.83
C LEU A 234 -21.18 0.84 -21.27
N GLY A 235 -22.12 1.00 -20.33
CA GLY A 235 -23.40 1.61 -20.66
C GLY A 235 -24.39 1.88 -19.52
N ALA A 236 -24.43 1.07 -18.46
CA ALA A 236 -25.62 1.05 -17.58
C ALA A 236 -25.40 1.38 -16.10
N TYR A 237 -24.18 1.69 -15.64
CA TYR A 237 -23.84 1.74 -14.20
C TYR A 237 -23.82 3.13 -13.54
N ALA A 238 -24.57 4.10 -14.06
CA ALA A 238 -24.64 5.44 -13.45
C ALA A 238 -25.76 5.61 -12.40
N GLN A 239 -26.59 4.59 -12.15
CA GLN A 239 -27.68 4.72 -11.19
C GLN A 239 -27.86 3.44 -10.38
N SER A 240 -27.84 3.60 -9.06
CA SER A 240 -28.21 2.66 -7.99
C SER A 240 -27.06 1.93 -7.25
N TYR A 241 -27.14 2.06 -5.92
CA TYR A 241 -26.48 1.33 -4.82
C TYR A 241 -25.27 1.98 -4.12
N GLY A 242 -25.52 2.35 -2.85
CA GLY A 242 -24.63 3.04 -1.91
C GLY A 242 -23.63 2.15 -1.16
N ALA A 243 -22.67 2.83 -0.54
CA ALA A 243 -21.50 2.29 0.15
C ALA A 243 -21.82 1.44 1.39
N GLY A 244 -21.06 0.35 1.60
CA GLY A 244 -21.12 -0.53 2.77
C GLY A 244 -20.36 0.01 3.99
N ARG A 245 -20.81 -0.38 5.21
CA ARG A 245 -20.30 0.09 6.52
C ARG A 245 -19.16 -0.77 7.07
N GLY A 246 -18.23 -0.13 7.78
CA GLY A 246 -16.99 -0.67 8.32
C GLY A 246 -17.04 -1.18 9.77
N ALA A 247 -15.97 -1.83 10.24
CA ALA A 247 -15.88 -2.46 11.57
C ALA A 247 -15.87 -1.44 12.73
N GLY A 248 -15.35 -0.23 12.50
CA GLY A 248 -15.42 0.87 13.48
C GLY A 248 -16.84 1.40 13.71
N ASP A 249 -17.74 1.13 12.78
CA ASP A 249 -19.07 1.75 12.77
C ASP A 249 -19.96 1.16 13.85
N TYR A 250 -19.87 -0.15 14.12
CA TYR A 250 -20.75 -0.81 15.08
C TYR A 250 -20.48 -0.44 16.55
N ILE A 251 -19.21 -0.20 16.91
CA ILE A 251 -18.86 0.24 18.28
C ILE A 251 -19.41 1.65 18.52
N LYS A 252 -19.21 2.54 17.55
CA LYS A 252 -19.72 3.91 17.61
C LYS A 252 -21.25 3.94 17.60
N GLU A 253 -21.87 3.13 16.74
CA GLU A 253 -23.32 3.05 16.62
C GLU A 253 -23.97 2.48 17.89
N LEU A 254 -23.37 1.49 18.55
CA LEU A 254 -23.87 0.99 19.83
C LEU A 254 -23.76 2.07 20.92
N LYS A 255 -22.66 2.83 20.92
CA LYS A 255 -22.47 3.95 21.84
C LYS A 255 -23.55 5.02 21.66
N GLU A 256 -23.74 5.48 20.42
CA GLU A 256 -24.78 6.45 20.06
C GLU A 256 -26.19 5.93 20.36
N TYR A 257 -26.43 4.63 20.18
CA TYR A 257 -27.70 3.99 20.51
C TYR A 257 -27.99 4.04 22.02
N CYS A 258 -27.00 3.75 22.86
CA CYS A 258 -27.11 3.86 24.32
C CYS A 258 -27.32 5.33 24.75
N GLU A 259 -26.56 6.27 24.16
CA GLU A 259 -26.69 7.70 24.44
C GLU A 259 -28.09 8.23 24.13
N LYS A 260 -28.65 7.88 22.96
CA LYS A 260 -30.01 8.28 22.56
C LYS A 260 -31.08 7.75 23.50
N ARG A 261 -30.89 6.55 24.05
CA ARG A 261 -31.83 5.91 24.99
C ARG A 261 -31.54 6.24 26.46
N ARG A 262 -30.51 7.06 26.74
CA ARG A 262 -30.03 7.39 28.10
C ARG A 262 -29.67 6.14 28.93
N TRP A 263 -29.18 5.10 28.28
CA TRP A 263 -28.64 3.90 28.94
C TRP A 263 -27.18 4.10 29.34
N ALA A 264 -26.66 3.28 30.25
CA ALA A 264 -25.23 3.30 30.52
C ALA A 264 -24.42 2.99 29.27
N GLN A 265 -23.19 3.50 29.23
CA GLN A 265 -22.29 3.26 28.11
C GLN A 265 -21.89 1.78 28.05
N PRO A 266 -21.77 1.19 26.84
CA PRO A 266 -21.39 -0.20 26.68
C PRO A 266 -19.97 -0.43 27.22
N VAL A 267 -19.85 -1.41 28.12
CA VAL A 267 -18.57 -1.84 28.70
C VAL A 267 -18.14 -3.15 28.05
N TYR A 268 -16.88 -3.25 27.65
CA TYR A 268 -16.31 -4.44 27.00
C TYR A 268 -15.36 -5.16 27.94
N VAL A 269 -15.50 -6.47 28.00
CA VAL A 269 -14.54 -7.38 28.63
C VAL A 269 -13.90 -8.19 27.53
N ASP A 270 -12.57 -8.07 27.39
CA ASP A 270 -11.81 -8.82 26.38
C ASP A 270 -11.03 -9.95 27.02
N THR A 271 -11.00 -11.10 26.35
CA THR A 271 -10.24 -12.28 26.76
C THR A 271 -9.37 -12.71 25.60
N ASP A 272 -8.10 -13.05 25.85
CA ASP A 272 -7.23 -13.67 24.85
C ASP A 272 -7.19 -15.18 24.99
N ASN A 273 -6.69 -15.85 23.96
CA ASN A 273 -6.52 -17.31 23.93
C ASN A 273 -5.21 -17.77 24.63
N ALA A 274 -4.53 -16.89 25.38
CA ALA A 274 -3.26 -17.13 26.07
C ALA A 274 -2.12 -17.70 25.19
N LYS A 275 -2.18 -17.52 23.87
CA LYS A 275 -1.09 -17.87 22.95
C LYS A 275 -0.07 -16.73 22.85
N ASN A 276 1.13 -17.03 22.35
CA ASN A 276 2.21 -16.03 22.20
C ASN A 276 2.35 -15.56 20.74
N GLY A 277 2.77 -14.30 20.57
CA GLY A 277 3.10 -13.71 19.27
C GLY A 277 1.89 -13.52 18.36
N ASP A 278 2.05 -13.78 17.06
CA ASP A 278 1.03 -13.52 16.03
C ASP A 278 -0.20 -14.43 16.10
N PHE A 279 -0.23 -15.39 17.02
CA PHE A 279 -1.35 -16.32 17.23
C PHE A 279 -2.32 -15.87 18.34
N ILE A 280 -2.13 -14.67 18.90
CA ILE A 280 -3.06 -14.11 19.89
C ILE A 280 -4.39 -13.81 19.20
N GLU A 281 -5.45 -14.46 19.69
CA GLU A 281 -6.81 -14.19 19.27
C GLU A 281 -7.60 -13.60 20.44
N TRP A 282 -8.57 -12.76 20.12
CA TRP A 282 -9.34 -11.97 21.07
C TRP A 282 -10.82 -12.31 20.99
N PHE A 283 -11.42 -12.52 22.14
CA PHE A 283 -12.85 -12.63 22.34
C PHE A 283 -13.33 -11.42 23.14
N SER A 284 -14.53 -10.90 22.85
CA SER A 284 -15.06 -9.75 23.59
C SER A 284 -16.54 -9.90 23.89
N SER A 285 -16.93 -9.57 25.12
CA SER A 285 -18.33 -9.48 25.55
C SER A 285 -18.68 -8.05 25.90
N VAL A 286 -19.88 -7.60 25.50
CA VAL A 286 -20.40 -6.26 25.78
C VAL A 286 -21.54 -6.32 26.78
N SER A 287 -21.44 -5.50 27.82
CA SER A 287 -22.47 -5.32 28.84
C SER A 287 -23.00 -3.89 28.88
N ILE A 288 -24.29 -3.73 29.09
CA ILE A 288 -24.98 -2.44 29.27
C ILE A 288 -25.80 -2.56 30.56
N ASP A 289 -25.74 -1.55 31.42
CA ASP A 289 -26.43 -1.53 32.73
C ASP A 289 -26.13 -2.76 33.64
N GLY A 290 -24.94 -3.35 33.48
CA GLY A 290 -24.50 -4.51 34.27
C GLY A 290 -24.92 -5.87 33.72
N GLU A 291 -25.72 -5.93 32.65
CA GLU A 291 -26.10 -7.17 31.98
C GLU A 291 -25.32 -7.38 30.68
N ILE A 292 -24.89 -8.62 30.42
CA ILE A 292 -24.21 -8.99 29.17
C ILE A 292 -25.25 -9.07 28.06
N ILE A 293 -25.15 -8.14 27.10
CA ILE A 293 -26.11 -8.05 26.00
C ILE A 293 -25.74 -9.01 24.87
N ALA A 294 -24.45 -9.08 24.53
CA ALA A 294 -23.91 -9.97 23.51
C ALA A 294 -22.41 -10.22 23.67
N SER A 295 -21.91 -11.24 22.97
CA SER A 295 -20.49 -11.52 22.81
C SER A 295 -20.15 -11.67 21.34
N SER A 296 -18.86 -11.55 21.01
CA SER A 296 -18.36 -11.94 19.69
C SER A 296 -18.69 -13.42 19.43
N PRO A 297 -19.17 -13.79 18.23
CA PRO A 297 -19.49 -15.18 17.92
C PRO A 297 -18.24 -16.06 17.79
N ASP A 298 -17.14 -15.46 17.32
CA ASP A 298 -15.85 -16.13 17.07
C ASP A 298 -14.69 -15.33 17.67
N TRP A 299 -13.54 -15.99 17.76
CA TRP A 299 -12.26 -15.37 18.11
C TRP A 299 -11.76 -14.47 16.97
N ALA A 300 -11.22 -13.30 17.29
CA ALA A 300 -10.79 -12.31 16.32
C ALA A 300 -9.29 -11.97 16.43
N LYS A 301 -8.69 -11.59 15.30
CA LYS A 301 -7.25 -11.23 15.23
C LYS A 301 -6.87 -9.96 16.01
N SER A 302 -7.85 -9.18 16.49
CA SER A 302 -7.61 -8.02 17.35
C SER A 302 -8.79 -7.72 18.27
N LYS A 303 -8.51 -7.08 19.42
CA LYS A 303 -9.53 -6.55 20.35
C LYS A 303 -10.58 -5.68 19.65
N LYS A 304 -10.16 -4.86 18.68
CA LYS A 304 -11.05 -3.94 17.96
C LYS A 304 -12.10 -4.70 17.15
N ILE A 305 -11.70 -5.80 16.49
CA ILE A 305 -12.62 -6.64 15.70
C ILE A 305 -13.54 -7.45 16.62
N ALA A 306 -13.01 -8.00 17.71
CA ALA A 306 -13.82 -8.72 18.72
C ALA A 306 -14.92 -7.81 19.30
N ARG A 307 -14.57 -6.57 19.67
CA ARG A 307 -15.53 -5.58 20.19
C ARG A 307 -16.54 -5.14 19.13
N ALA A 308 -16.12 -4.92 17.89
CA ALA A 308 -17.01 -4.53 16.80
C ALA A 308 -18.06 -5.58 16.48
N THR A 309 -17.66 -6.86 16.46
CA THR A 309 -18.57 -7.98 16.21
C THR A 309 -19.53 -8.17 17.38
N ALA A 310 -19.06 -8.10 18.63
CA ALA A 310 -19.92 -8.09 19.81
C ALA A 310 -20.94 -6.92 19.77
N SER A 311 -20.50 -5.73 19.34
CA SER A 311 -21.36 -4.55 19.21
C SER A 311 -22.44 -4.71 18.14
N LYS A 312 -22.09 -5.32 17.01
CA LYS A 312 -23.04 -5.63 15.94
C LYS A 312 -24.12 -6.59 16.39
N VAL A 313 -23.74 -7.66 17.10
CA VAL A 313 -24.68 -8.64 17.66
C VAL A 313 -25.58 -7.97 18.70
N ALA A 314 -25.00 -7.13 19.58
CA ALA A 314 -25.78 -6.36 20.55
C ALA A 314 -26.78 -5.42 19.87
N LEU A 315 -26.36 -4.65 18.87
CA LEU A 315 -27.26 -3.75 18.12
C LEU A 315 -28.41 -4.49 17.44
N ASN A 316 -28.15 -5.64 16.82
CA ASN A 316 -29.20 -6.45 16.19
C ASN A 316 -30.20 -6.97 17.24
N LYS A 317 -29.70 -7.40 18.40
CA LYS A 317 -30.53 -7.86 19.52
C LYS A 317 -31.35 -6.73 20.13
N LEU A 318 -30.76 -5.56 20.33
CA LEU A 318 -31.44 -4.39 20.90
C LEU A 318 -32.44 -3.74 19.93
N ARG A 319 -32.24 -3.88 18.62
CA ARG A 319 -33.17 -3.37 17.58
C ARG A 319 -34.34 -4.30 17.31
N SER A 320 -34.24 -5.57 17.71
CA SER A 320 -35.33 -6.55 17.62
C SER A 320 -36.21 -6.57 18.87
N LEU A 321 -35.88 -5.75 19.89
CA LEU A 321 -36.67 -5.45 21.08
C LEU A 321 -37.42 -4.13 20.92
#